data_AF-A0A952BZF9-F1
#
_entry.id   AF-A0A952BZF9-F1
#
_cell.length_a   1.000
_cell.length_b   1.000
_cell.length_c   1.000
_cell.angle_alpha   90.00
_cell.angle_beta   90.00
_cell.angle_gamma   90.00
#
_symmetry.space_group_name_H-M   'P 1'
#
loop_
_entity.id
_entity.type
_entity.pdbx_description
1 polymer ?
#
loop_
_entity_poly.entity_id
_entity_poly.type
_entity_poly.pdbx_seq_one_letter_code
_entity_poly.pdbx_strand_id
1 'polypeptide(L)'
;MSEMSGWRIVNWGLYGWIETALKGIALVIGVAAALNTSGAPLALDGHPRLLAVLLLIGLSLGTLVQLAFRVIQREVVSLLFAVLNTAGHAGMVLALLRDPALQVAPLLFCGFYLLGELAKQRFLRTTGYVEGGLDNAVIVRTSLFVVLVYTALIVLFIV
;
A
#
# COMPACT_ATOMS: atom_id res chain seq x y z
N MET A 1 -28.80 -1.95 -13.46
CA MET A 1 -27.73 -2.39 -12.54
C MET A 1 -28.09 -3.80 -12.09
N SER A 2 -27.38 -4.82 -12.56
CA SER A 2 -27.61 -6.20 -12.12
C SER A 2 -27.34 -6.30 -10.61
N GLU A 3 -28.21 -6.97 -9.87
CA GLU A 3 -27.99 -7.29 -8.46
C GLU A 3 -26.64 -8.02 -8.30
N MET A 4 -25.69 -7.41 -7.59
CA MET A 4 -24.47 -8.10 -7.16
C MET A 4 -24.81 -8.96 -5.93
N SER A 5 -25.47 -10.09 -6.14
CA SER A 5 -25.86 -11.00 -5.05
C SER A 5 -24.68 -11.89 -4.63
N GLY A 6 -23.85 -11.36 -3.73
CA GLY A 6 -22.91 -12.16 -2.93
C GLY A 6 -21.45 -11.73 -2.97
N TRP A 7 -20.68 -12.30 -2.04
CA TRP A 7 -19.23 -12.22 -2.05
C TRP A 7 -18.66 -13.09 -3.17
N ARG A 8 -17.62 -12.60 -3.85
CA ARG A 8 -16.97 -13.29 -4.96
C ARG A 8 -15.47 -13.40 -4.79
N ILE A 9 -14.89 -14.40 -5.45
CA ILE A 9 -13.45 -14.57 -5.62
C ILE A 9 -13.17 -14.33 -7.11
N VAL A 10 -12.37 -13.32 -7.43
CA VAL A 10 -12.02 -12.98 -8.82
C VAL A 10 -10.75 -13.72 -9.24
N ASN A 11 -10.61 -14.03 -10.53
CA ASN A 11 -9.36 -14.54 -11.10
C ASN A 11 -8.46 -13.37 -11.52
N TRP A 12 -7.37 -13.16 -10.77
CA TRP A 12 -6.47 -12.01 -10.89
C TRP A 12 -5.36 -12.18 -11.94
N GLY A 13 -5.20 -13.37 -12.52
CA GLY A 13 -4.11 -13.69 -13.44
C GLY A 13 -2.71 -13.56 -12.82
N LEU A 14 -1.66 -13.83 -13.62
CA LEU A 14 -0.28 -13.88 -13.13
C LEU A 14 0.18 -12.55 -12.49
N TYR A 15 -0.03 -11.42 -13.17
CA TYR A 15 0.45 -10.13 -12.67
C TYR A 15 -0.28 -9.65 -11.41
N GLY A 16 -1.56 -9.99 -11.24
CA GLY A 16 -2.28 -9.70 -10.00
C GLY A 16 -1.73 -10.46 -8.80
N TRP A 17 -1.30 -11.72 -9.01
CA TRP A 17 -0.60 -12.49 -7.97
C TRP A 17 0.81 -11.95 -7.68
N ILE A 18 1.56 -11.53 -8.70
CA ILE A 18 2.87 -10.90 -8.52
C ILE A 18 2.74 -9.60 -7.70
N GLU A 19 1.78 -8.72 -8.04
CA GLU A 19 1.48 -7.52 -7.25
C GLU A 19 1.16 -7.89 -5.79
N THR A 20 0.26 -8.85 -5.60
CA THR A 20 -0.20 -9.28 -4.28
C THR A 20 0.95 -9.81 -3.43
N ALA A 21 1.84 -10.64 -4.00
CA ALA A 21 2.97 -11.20 -3.30
C ALA A 21 4.00 -10.12 -2.90
N LEU A 22 4.38 -9.25 -3.84
CA LEU A 22 5.36 -8.18 -3.60
C LEU A 22 4.85 -7.22 -2.52
N LYS A 23 3.60 -6.76 -2.64
CA LYS A 23 3.02 -5.90 -1.61
C LYS A 23 2.83 -6.67 -0.30
N GLY A 24 2.45 -7.94 -0.34
CA GLY A 24 2.36 -8.80 0.85
C GLY A 24 3.65 -8.81 1.66
N ILE A 25 4.81 -8.90 1.00
CA ILE A 25 6.13 -8.79 1.66
C ILE A 25 6.29 -7.42 2.33
N ALA A 26 5.98 -6.32 1.62
CA ALA A 26 6.00 -4.98 2.20
C ALA A 26 5.10 -4.88 3.45
N LEU A 27 3.89 -5.43 3.40
CA LEU A 27 2.94 -5.39 4.51
C LEU A 27 3.44 -6.15 5.73
N VAL A 28 4.07 -7.32 5.53
CA VAL A 28 4.73 -8.07 6.61
C VAL A 28 5.85 -7.24 7.24
N ILE A 29 6.67 -6.56 6.43
CA ILE A 29 7.73 -5.67 6.92
C ILE A 29 7.14 -4.54 7.78
N GLY A 30 6.06 -3.91 7.32
CA GLY A 30 5.39 -2.82 8.05
C GLY A 30 4.84 -3.26 9.39
N VAL A 31 4.15 -4.41 9.44
CA VAL A 31 3.64 -4.98 10.70
C VAL A 31 4.79 -5.38 11.63
N ALA A 32 5.81 -6.07 11.11
CA ALA A 32 6.97 -6.50 11.90
C ALA A 32 7.73 -5.31 12.49
N ALA A 33 7.89 -4.22 11.74
CA ALA A 33 8.54 -3.00 12.21
C ALA A 33 7.77 -2.37 13.40
N ALA A 34 6.44 -2.35 13.36
CA ALA A 34 5.63 -1.86 14.48
C ALA A 34 5.74 -2.74 15.73
N LEU A 35 5.80 -4.07 15.56
CA LEU A 35 5.96 -5.01 16.66
C LEU A 35 7.34 -4.87 17.31
N ASN A 36 8.40 -4.73 16.50
CA ASN A 36 9.77 -4.56 17.00
C ASN A 36 10.01 -3.24 17.72
N THR A 37 9.14 -2.25 17.51
CA THR A 37 9.25 -0.92 18.13
C THR A 37 8.21 -0.69 19.24
N SER A 38 7.34 -1.67 19.55
CA SER A 38 6.11 -1.46 20.33
C SER A 38 6.28 -0.91 21.75
N GLY A 39 7.49 -0.99 22.33
CA GLY A 39 7.80 -0.47 23.66
C GLY A 39 8.27 1.00 23.68
N ALA A 40 8.55 1.60 22.53
CA ALA A 40 9.01 2.98 22.44
C ALA A 40 7.84 3.98 22.40
N PRO A 41 8.00 5.19 22.98
CA PRO A 41 7.00 6.24 22.90
C PRO A 41 6.86 6.75 21.46
N LEU A 42 5.70 7.30 21.13
CA LEU A 42 5.49 8.00 19.86
C LEU A 42 6.11 9.40 19.95
N ALA A 43 6.93 9.77 18.98
CA ALA A 43 7.53 11.08 18.85
C ALA A 43 7.46 11.55 17.38
N LEU A 44 6.82 12.70 17.17
CA LEU A 44 6.82 13.38 15.87
C LEU A 44 7.77 14.60 15.88
N ASP A 45 7.97 15.21 17.04
CA ASP A 45 8.76 16.42 17.19
C ASP A 45 10.24 16.16 16.86
N GLY A 46 10.81 17.02 16.01
CA GLY A 46 12.21 16.90 15.59
C GLY A 46 12.50 15.68 14.70
N HIS A 47 11.49 15.00 14.16
CA HIS A 47 11.70 13.81 13.34
C HIS A 47 12.52 14.16 12.08
N PRO A 48 13.71 13.55 11.87
CA PRO A 48 14.64 13.94 10.79
C PRO A 48 14.05 13.73 9.40
N ARG A 49 13.08 12.81 9.29
CA ARG A 49 12.37 12.48 8.04
C ARG A 49 10.89 12.83 8.08
N LEU A 50 10.54 13.96 8.70
CA LEU A 50 9.13 14.37 8.91
C LEU A 50 8.30 14.31 7.61
N LEU A 51 8.84 14.81 6.50
CA LEU A 51 8.13 14.77 5.21
C LEU A 51 7.81 13.34 4.76
N ALA A 52 8.74 12.40 4.93
CA ALA A 52 8.51 10.99 4.57
C ALA A 52 7.42 10.37 5.45
N VAL A 53 7.43 10.68 6.76
CA VAL A 53 6.38 10.24 7.70
C VAL A 53 5.02 10.80 7.29
N LEU A 54 4.93 12.09 6.98
CA LEU A 54 3.68 12.73 6.54
C LEU A 54 3.13 12.13 5.24
N LEU A 55 4.00 11.86 4.26
CA LEU A 55 3.61 11.18 3.03
C LEU A 55 3.09 9.77 3.31
N LEU A 56 3.74 9.03 4.20
CA LEU A 56 3.32 7.68 4.57
C LEU A 56 2.01 7.67 5.36
N ILE A 57 1.77 8.66 6.23
CA ILE A 57 0.47 8.90 6.88
C ILE A 57 -0.60 9.14 5.80
N GLY A 58 -0.33 10.00 4.82
CA GLY A 58 -1.24 10.25 3.70
C GLY A 58 -1.58 8.98 2.92
N LEU A 59 -0.57 8.14 2.61
CA LEU A 59 -0.79 6.84 1.99
C LEU A 59 -1.63 5.91 2.87
N SER A 60 -1.36 5.87 4.17
CA SER A 60 -2.11 5.06 5.15
C SER A 60 -3.58 5.50 5.25
N LEU A 61 -3.88 6.79 5.12
CA LEU A 61 -5.26 7.26 5.02
C LEU A 61 -5.90 6.82 3.69
N GLY A 62 -5.13 6.86 2.60
CA GLY A 62 -5.55 6.33 1.31
C GLY A 62 -5.91 4.83 1.34
N THR A 63 -5.24 4.02 2.17
CA THR A 63 -5.58 2.60 2.31
C THR A 63 -6.91 2.37 3.01
N LEU A 64 -7.30 3.25 3.95
CA LEU A 64 -8.62 3.20 4.60
C LEU A 64 -9.74 3.45 3.58
N VAL A 65 -9.54 4.43 2.68
CA VAL A 65 -10.48 4.69 1.59
C VAL A 65 -10.58 3.47 0.66
N GLN A 66 -9.45 2.85 0.32
CA GLN A 66 -9.46 1.62 -0.49
C GLN A 66 -10.19 0.47 0.21
N LEU A 67 -10.02 0.30 1.52
CA LEU A 67 -10.72 -0.71 2.30
C LEU A 67 -12.24 -0.55 2.21
N ALA A 68 -12.75 0.68 2.34
CA ALA A 68 -14.18 0.96 2.17
C ALA A 68 -14.68 0.57 0.76
N PHE A 69 -13.91 0.88 -0.29
CA PHE A 69 -14.25 0.44 -1.65
C PHE A 69 -14.28 -1.08 -1.78
N ARG A 70 -13.34 -1.82 -1.15
CA ARG A 70 -13.33 -3.30 -1.22
C ARG A 70 -14.52 -3.93 -0.53
N VAL A 71 -15.01 -3.34 0.57
CA VAL A 71 -16.26 -3.78 1.21
C VAL A 71 -17.45 -3.63 0.25
N ILE A 72 -17.54 -2.51 -0.47
CA ILE A 72 -18.62 -2.26 -1.44
C ILE A 72 -18.55 -3.25 -2.62
N GLN A 73 -17.34 -3.56 -3.09
CA GLN A 73 -17.11 -4.46 -4.22
C GLN A 73 -17.35 -5.94 -3.90
N ARG A 74 -17.41 -6.31 -2.61
CA ARG A 74 -17.67 -7.67 -2.12
C ARG A 74 -16.74 -8.73 -2.74
N GLU A 75 -15.46 -8.39 -2.90
CA GLU A 75 -14.45 -9.33 -3.39
C GLU A 75 -13.52 -9.75 -2.26
N VAL A 76 -13.45 -11.06 -2.00
CA VAL A 76 -12.85 -11.61 -0.78
C VAL A 76 -11.34 -11.37 -0.72
N VAL A 77 -10.62 -11.63 -1.82
CA VAL A 77 -9.15 -11.58 -1.83
C VAL A 77 -8.65 -10.15 -1.64
N SER A 78 -9.23 -9.20 -2.36
CA SER A 78 -8.94 -7.77 -2.30
C SER A 78 -9.37 -7.16 -0.98
N LEU A 79 -10.44 -7.64 -0.34
CA LEU A 79 -10.79 -7.20 1.01
C LEU A 79 -9.73 -7.66 2.02
N LEU A 80 -9.35 -8.94 2.01
CA LEU A 80 -8.30 -9.46 2.88
C LEU A 80 -6.99 -8.70 2.65
N PHE A 81 -6.63 -8.49 1.39
CA PHE A 81 -5.47 -7.69 1.02
C PHE A 81 -5.60 -6.25 1.54
N ALA A 82 -6.76 -5.59 1.43
CA ALA A 82 -6.94 -4.21 1.89
C ALA A 82 -6.85 -4.06 3.41
N VAL A 83 -7.30 -5.06 4.17
CA VAL A 83 -7.11 -5.11 5.64
C VAL A 83 -5.63 -5.19 5.97
N LEU A 84 -4.92 -6.14 5.37
CA LEU A 84 -3.46 -6.27 5.55
C LEU A 84 -2.72 -5.03 5.07
N ASN A 85 -3.20 -4.41 3.98
CA ASN A 85 -2.62 -3.21 3.40
C ASN A 85 -2.67 -2.05 4.37
N THR A 86 -3.82 -1.86 4.99
CA THR A 86 -4.04 -0.86 6.03
C THR A 86 -3.17 -1.14 7.25
N ALA A 87 -3.14 -2.40 7.73
CA ALA A 87 -2.33 -2.78 8.88
C ALA A 87 -0.83 -2.58 8.63
N GLY A 88 -0.32 -2.93 7.45
CA GLY A 88 1.09 -2.76 7.11
C GLY A 88 1.52 -1.29 6.99
N HIS A 89 0.68 -0.43 6.39
CA HIS A 89 0.96 1.01 6.32
C HIS A 89 0.92 1.66 7.70
N ALA A 90 -0.13 1.38 8.49
CA ALA A 90 -0.23 1.86 9.86
C ALA A 90 0.94 1.37 10.71
N GLY A 91 1.35 0.11 10.52
CA GLY A 91 2.51 -0.47 11.17
C GLY A 91 3.81 0.28 10.85
N MET A 92 4.06 0.57 9.57
CA MET A 92 5.26 1.32 9.19
C MET A 92 5.24 2.77 9.72
N VAL A 93 4.08 3.44 9.71
CA VAL A 93 3.93 4.77 10.33
C VAL A 93 4.24 4.70 11.82
N LEU A 94 3.65 3.75 12.56
CA LEU A 94 3.90 3.58 13.99
C LEU A 94 5.37 3.29 14.27
N ALA A 95 6.01 2.45 13.46
CA ALA A 95 7.42 2.13 13.62
C ALA A 95 8.32 3.36 13.48
N LEU A 96 8.08 4.21 12.47
CA LEU A 96 8.84 5.44 12.26
C LEU A 96 8.62 6.46 13.38
N LEU A 97 7.39 6.59 13.86
CA LEU A 97 7.09 7.47 15.00
C LEU A 97 7.72 7.00 16.31
N ARG A 98 8.04 5.71 16.43
CA ARG A 98 8.65 5.10 17.62
C ARG A 98 10.17 5.04 17.54
N ASP A 99 10.70 4.88 16.34
CA ASP A 99 12.13 4.84 16.05
C ASP A 99 12.45 5.74 14.85
N PRO A 100 12.74 7.04 15.10
CA PRO A 100 13.11 7.98 14.04
C PRO A 100 14.41 7.63 13.31
N ALA A 101 15.24 6.76 13.90
CA ALA A 101 16.47 6.28 13.31
C ALA A 101 16.26 5.07 12.39
N LEU A 102 15.07 4.48 12.36
CA LEU A 102 14.74 3.31 11.53
C LEU A 102 14.91 3.61 10.03
N GLN A 103 15.84 2.90 9.36
CA GLN A 103 16.15 3.13 7.93
C GLN A 103 15.82 1.93 7.04
N VAL A 104 16.19 0.73 7.46
CA VAL A 104 16.14 -0.45 6.58
C VAL A 104 14.70 -0.89 6.30
N ALA A 105 13.86 -0.96 7.34
CA ALA A 105 12.47 -1.37 7.20
C ALA A 105 11.67 -0.48 6.22
N PRO A 106 11.65 0.87 6.34
CA PRO A 106 10.91 1.71 5.41
C PRO A 106 11.44 1.63 3.98
N LEU A 107 12.75 1.45 3.77
CA LEU A 107 13.33 1.25 2.43
C LEU A 107 12.86 -0.06 1.80
N LEU A 108 12.90 -1.17 2.54
CA LEU A 108 12.40 -2.46 2.06
C LEU A 108 10.88 -2.41 1.81
N PHE A 109 10.12 -1.81 2.73
CA PHE A 109 8.68 -1.59 2.57
C PHE A 109 8.39 -0.84 1.27
N CYS A 110 9.00 0.32 1.07
CA CYS A 110 8.75 1.15 -0.12
C CYS A 110 9.23 0.45 -1.39
N GLY A 111 10.37 -0.24 -1.36
CA GLY A 111 10.92 -0.97 -2.50
C GLY A 111 9.99 -2.09 -2.97
N PHE A 112 9.56 -2.97 -2.07
CA PHE A 112 8.63 -4.04 -2.40
C PHE A 112 7.27 -3.51 -2.83
N TYR A 113 6.76 -2.45 -2.20
CA TYR A 113 5.50 -1.85 -2.59
C TYR A 113 5.57 -1.23 -4.00
N LEU A 114 6.66 -0.52 -4.30
CA LEU A 114 6.93 0.06 -5.62
C LEU A 114 6.98 -1.03 -6.70
N LEU A 115 7.71 -2.13 -6.45
CA LEU A 115 7.76 -3.26 -7.38
C LEU A 115 6.37 -3.87 -7.62
N GLY A 116 5.56 -4.00 -6.57
CA GLY A 116 4.17 -4.44 -6.69
C GLY A 116 3.32 -3.47 -7.53
N GLU A 117 3.50 -2.17 -7.35
CA GLU A 117 2.78 -1.15 -8.15
C GLU A 117 3.23 -1.14 -9.62
N LEU A 118 4.50 -1.44 -9.91
CA LEU A 118 4.98 -1.64 -11.28
C LEU A 118 4.39 -2.90 -11.93
N ALA A 119 4.25 -3.99 -11.17
CA ALA A 119 3.54 -5.19 -11.63
C ALA A 119 2.07 -4.87 -11.94
N LYS A 120 1.41 -4.07 -11.09
CA LYS A 120 0.06 -3.55 -11.34
C LYS A 120 -0.02 -2.72 -12.61
N GLN A 121 0.91 -1.78 -12.81
CA GLN A 121 0.98 -0.97 -14.03
C GLN A 121 1.05 -1.85 -15.29
N ARG A 122 1.88 -2.90 -15.25
CA ARG A 122 1.99 -3.85 -16.35
C ARG A 122 0.68 -4.59 -16.59
N PHE A 123 0.03 -5.08 -15.52
CA PHE A 123 -1.29 -5.70 -15.59
C PHE A 123 -2.31 -4.75 -16.25
N LEU A 124 -2.51 -3.56 -15.70
CA LEU A 124 -3.53 -2.61 -16.15
C LEU A 124 -3.40 -2.24 -17.64
N ARG A 125 -2.16 -2.04 -18.11
CA ARG A 125 -1.88 -1.67 -19.51
C ARG A 125 -2.02 -2.84 -20.49
N THR A 126 -1.90 -4.08 -20.02
CA THR A 126 -1.98 -5.27 -20.88
C THR A 126 -3.38 -5.86 -20.95
N THR A 127 -4.18 -5.68 -19.90
CA THR A 127 -5.52 -6.28 -19.82
C THR A 127 -6.66 -5.29 -20.10
N GLY A 128 -6.40 -3.98 -20.05
CA GLY A 128 -7.45 -2.98 -20.15
C GLY A 128 -8.42 -3.02 -18.96
N TYR A 129 -7.96 -3.52 -17.81
CA TYR A 129 -8.78 -3.71 -16.61
C TYR A 129 -9.54 -2.43 -16.21
N VAL A 130 -10.81 -2.60 -15.88
CA VAL A 130 -11.71 -1.56 -15.37
C VAL A 130 -12.37 -2.03 -14.09
N GLU A 131 -12.67 -1.11 -13.18
CA GLU A 131 -13.15 -1.45 -11.84
C GLU A 131 -13.96 -0.30 -11.23
N GLY A 132 -15.06 -0.64 -10.54
CA GLY A 132 -15.79 0.33 -9.72
C GLY A 132 -16.37 1.51 -10.50
N GLY A 133 -16.66 1.33 -11.79
CA GLY A 133 -17.12 2.41 -12.67
C GLY A 133 -16.01 3.36 -13.14
N LEU A 134 -14.75 3.10 -12.78
CA LEU A 134 -13.59 3.85 -13.26
C LEU A 134 -13.08 3.24 -14.57
N ASP A 135 -12.76 4.11 -15.52
CA ASP A 135 -12.07 3.71 -16.74
C ASP A 135 -10.61 3.31 -16.46
N ASN A 136 -10.03 2.55 -17.39
CA ASN A 136 -8.65 2.06 -17.27
C ASN A 136 -7.64 3.22 -17.16
N ALA A 137 -7.89 4.33 -17.87
CA ALA A 137 -6.97 5.48 -17.90
C ALA A 137 -6.87 6.18 -16.54
N VAL A 138 -7.97 6.28 -15.79
CA VAL A 138 -8.00 6.81 -14.42
C VAL A 138 -7.23 5.86 -13.51
N ILE A 139 -7.51 4.55 -13.55
CA ILE A 139 -6.82 3.56 -12.70
C ILE A 139 -5.31 3.56 -12.96
N VAL A 140 -4.89 3.61 -14.22
CA VAL A 140 -3.47 3.69 -14.61
C VAL A 140 -2.82 4.98 -14.08
N ARG A 141 -3.50 6.14 -14.19
CA ARG A 141 -2.98 7.42 -13.69
C ARG A 141 -2.85 7.43 -12.16
N THR A 142 -3.85 6.92 -11.44
CA THR A 142 -3.80 6.78 -9.99
C THR A 142 -2.66 5.87 -9.56
N SER A 143 -2.50 4.73 -10.23
CA SER A 143 -1.40 3.80 -9.95
C SER A 143 -0.04 4.44 -10.26
N LEU A 144 0.09 5.27 -11.30
CA LEU A 144 1.33 5.99 -11.61
C LEU A 144 1.65 7.04 -10.53
N PHE A 145 0.63 7.73 -10.02
CA PHE A 145 0.82 8.62 -8.88
C PHE A 145 1.39 7.86 -7.66
N VAL A 146 0.86 6.67 -7.37
CA VAL A 146 1.39 5.82 -6.29
C VAL A 146 2.86 5.43 -6.54
N VAL A 147 3.22 5.05 -7.76
CA VAL A 147 4.64 4.80 -8.16
C VAL A 147 5.53 6.01 -7.85
N LEU A 148 5.08 7.21 -8.21
CA LEU A 148 5.86 8.44 -7.98
C LEU A 148 6.01 8.74 -6.49
N VAL A 149 4.95 8.59 -5.68
CA VAL A 149 5.01 8.81 -4.23
C VAL A 149 5.97 7.82 -3.57
N TYR A 150 5.92 6.53 -3.93
CA TYR A 150 6.86 5.55 -3.38
C TYR A 150 8.31 5.78 -3.82
N THR A 151 8.51 6.25 -5.04
CA THR A 151 9.85 6.67 -5.52
C THR A 151 10.36 7.84 -4.70
N ALA A 152 9.52 8.85 -4.44
CA ALA A 152 9.88 9.99 -3.61
C ALA A 152 10.18 9.57 -2.16
N LEU A 153 9.39 8.66 -1.58
CA LEU A 153 9.66 8.11 -0.25
C LEU A 153 11.03 7.44 -0.18
N ILE A 154 11.38 6.59 -1.16
CA ILE A 154 12.71 5.95 -1.20
C ILE A 154 13.81 7.00 -1.20
N VAL A 155 13.71 8.03 -2.03
CA VAL A 155 14.69 9.13 -2.07
C VAL A 155 14.79 9.80 -0.70
N LEU A 156 13.65 10.16 -0.08
CA LEU A 156 13.60 10.82 1.24
C LEU A 156 14.14 9.96 2.40
N PHE A 157 14.20 8.63 2.25
CA PHE A 157 14.83 7.76 3.25
C PHE A 157 16.34 7.59 3.05
N ILE A 158 16.83 7.83 1.82
CA ILE A 158 18.25 7.72 1.46
C ILE A 158 19.02 9.02 1.74
N VAL A 159 18.41 10.17 1.45
CA VAL A 159 19.00 11.51 1.68
C VAL A 159 18.86 11.96 3.13
#